data_AF-A0A0V1FDV8-F1
#
_entry.id   AF-A0A0V1FDV8-F1
#
_cell.length_a   1.000
_cell.length_b   1.000
_cell.length_c   1.000
_cell.angle_alpha   90.00
_cell.angle_beta   90.00
_cell.angle_gamma   90.00
#
_symmetry.space_group_name_H-M   'P 1'
#
loop_
_entity.id
_entity.type
_entity.pdbx_description
1 polymer ?
#
loop_
_entity_poly.entity_id
_entity_poly.type
_entity_poly.pdbx_seq_one_letter_code
_entity_poly.pdbx_strand_id
1 'polypeptide(L)'
;MDKPREFVTEDQLSEERKLRQQEWERVRRSDQPKEAPEPEIDCRPLYVRLQEQREKSQMEFEESIRLKHSIRGLDEEEVGFLHLVDCVREREQKKIKSEEDELIQEVRKKQSELTDECPVKLNLTEPSTTKLTEKKPKPVNKQAKLLLKAIKRKSSNESSSEPQSSKTSKLSL
;
A
#
# COMPACT_ATOMS: atom_id res chain seq x y z
N MET A 1 7.04 28.60 29.90
CA MET A 1 6.84 30.05 29.67
C MET A 1 8.02 30.53 28.87
N ASP A 2 7.85 30.67 27.56
CA ASP A 2 8.89 31.25 26.71
C ASP A 2 9.06 32.71 27.09
N LYS A 3 10.25 33.06 27.57
CA LYS A 3 10.59 34.46 27.85
C LYS A 3 10.55 35.22 26.52
N PRO A 4 9.91 36.40 26.47
CA PRO A 4 9.94 37.22 25.27
C PRO A 4 11.41 37.51 24.91
N ARG A 5 11.73 37.46 23.61
CA ARG A 5 13.07 37.86 23.14
C ARG A 5 13.30 39.30 23.57
N GLU A 6 14.26 39.50 24.45
CA GLU A 6 14.70 40.82 24.89
C GLU A 6 15.42 41.53 23.75
N PHE A 7 15.31 42.85 23.68
CA PHE A 7 16.04 43.64 22.70
C PHE A 7 17.52 43.63 23.05
N VAL A 8 18.37 43.44 22.04
CA VAL A 8 19.83 43.50 22.20
C VAL A 8 20.25 44.97 22.29
N THR A 9 21.02 45.33 23.32
CA THR A 9 21.55 46.70 23.48
C THR A 9 22.93 46.84 22.82
N GLU A 10 23.32 48.08 22.48
CA GLU A 10 24.63 48.36 21.87
C GLU A 10 25.79 47.90 22.76
N ASP A 11 25.67 48.11 24.07
CA ASP A 11 26.68 47.68 25.03
C ASP A 11 26.89 46.16 24.97
N GLN A 12 25.82 45.37 24.85
CA GLN A 12 25.89 43.90 24.72
C GLN A 12 26.61 43.48 23.43
N LEU A 13 26.33 44.13 22.29
CA LEU A 13 27.02 43.86 21.03
C LEU A 13 28.51 44.22 21.11
N SER A 14 28.83 45.30 21.81
CA SER A 14 30.22 45.74 21.99
C SER A 14 31.02 44.76 22.84
N GLU A 15 30.45 44.27 23.93
CA GLU A 15 31.06 43.27 24.81
C GLU A 15 31.23 41.93 24.08
N GLU A 16 30.23 41.50 23.31
CA GLU A 16 30.34 40.29 22.49
C GLU A 16 31.46 40.41 21.44
N ARG A 17 31.58 41.56 20.78
CA ARG A 17 32.68 41.82 19.83
C ARG A 17 34.05 41.78 20.52
N LYS A 18 34.16 42.34 21.72
CA LYS A 18 35.40 42.30 22.52
C LYS A 18 35.76 40.88 22.94
N LEU A 19 34.79 40.09 23.39
CA LEU A 19 35.02 38.67 23.75
C LEU A 19 35.48 37.88 22.54
N ARG A 20 34.82 38.05 21.39
CA ARG A 20 35.19 37.42 20.13
C ARG A 20 36.61 37.80 19.71
N GLN A 21 36.98 39.06 19.86
CA GLN A 21 38.32 39.55 19.56
C GLN A 21 39.38 38.93 20.48
N GLN A 22 39.10 38.80 21.78
CA GLN A 22 40.00 38.16 22.74
C GLN A 22 40.18 36.66 22.45
N GLU A 23 39.09 35.95 22.14
CA GLU A 23 39.14 34.55 21.74
C GLU A 23 39.88 34.36 20.42
N TRP A 24 39.68 35.28 19.49
CA TRP A 24 40.41 35.30 18.24
C TRP A 24 41.90 35.49 18.50
N GLU A 25 42.31 36.52 19.24
CA GLU A 25 43.73 36.75 19.58
C GLU A 25 44.39 35.56 20.27
N ARG A 26 43.63 34.80 21.06
CA ARG A 26 44.11 33.57 21.71
C ARG A 26 44.38 32.43 20.72
N VAL A 27 43.59 32.29 19.66
CA VAL A 27 43.66 31.18 18.68
C VAL A 27 44.32 31.60 17.35
N ARG A 28 44.44 32.90 17.12
CA ARG A 28 44.90 33.51 15.87
C ARG A 28 46.38 33.23 15.63
N ARG A 29 46.68 32.82 14.40
CA ARG A 29 48.05 32.63 13.89
C ARG A 29 48.58 33.91 13.25
N SER A 30 49.90 34.04 13.08
CA SER A 30 50.54 35.27 12.57
C SER A 30 50.13 35.67 11.14
N ASP A 31 49.60 34.73 10.36
CA ASP A 31 49.10 34.89 8.99
C ASP A 31 47.64 35.35 8.90
N GLN A 32 46.90 35.34 10.01
CA GLN A 32 45.46 35.62 10.06
C GLN A 32 45.15 37.09 10.42
N PRO A 33 44.02 37.64 9.94
CA PRO A 33 43.65 39.05 10.14
C PRO A 33 43.61 39.42 11.63
N LYS A 34 44.03 40.65 11.95
CA LYS A 34 44.11 41.12 13.33
C LYS A 34 42.73 41.25 13.99
N GLU A 35 41.72 41.64 13.21
CA GLU A 35 40.34 41.73 13.67
C GLU A 35 39.61 40.39 13.48
N ALA A 36 38.82 40.00 14.48
CA ALA A 36 38.00 38.80 14.43
C ALA A 36 36.93 38.93 13.34
N PRO A 37 36.83 37.96 12.41
CA PRO A 37 35.79 37.99 11.38
C PRO A 37 34.39 38.14 11.98
N GLU A 38 33.56 38.98 11.37
CA GLU A 38 32.15 39.09 11.73
C GLU A 38 31.40 37.81 11.37
N PRO A 39 30.42 37.38 12.19
CA PRO A 39 29.63 36.21 11.89
C PRO A 39 28.88 36.41 10.56
N GLU A 40 28.89 35.37 9.73
CA GLU A 40 28.18 35.37 8.46
C GLU A 40 26.69 35.63 8.70
N ILE A 41 26.18 36.71 8.11
CA ILE A 41 24.76 37.04 8.15
C ILE A 41 24.06 36.14 7.14
N ASP A 42 22.97 35.48 7.55
CA ASP A 42 22.15 34.72 6.62
C ASP A 42 21.50 35.66 5.59
N CYS A 43 22.01 35.61 4.36
CA CYS A 43 21.54 36.39 3.22
C CYS A 43 20.18 35.91 2.69
N ARG A 44 19.63 34.78 3.15
CA ARG A 44 18.33 34.29 2.68
C ARG A 44 17.21 35.25 3.12
N PRO A 45 16.17 35.44 2.28
CA PRO A 45 15.00 36.22 2.67
C PRO A 45 14.38 35.67 3.97
N LEU A 46 13.86 36.57 4.82
CA LEU A 46 13.24 36.19 6.08
C LEU A 46 12.12 35.15 5.89
N TYR A 47 11.38 35.24 4.78
CA TYR A 47 10.35 34.27 4.40
C TYR A 47 10.89 32.83 4.35
N VAL A 48 12.04 32.61 3.70
CA VAL A 48 12.65 31.29 3.55
C VAL A 48 12.99 30.71 4.92
N ARG A 49 13.59 31.52 5.80
CA ARG A 49 13.95 31.10 7.16
C ARG A 49 12.72 30.73 8.01
N LEU A 50 11.67 31.54 7.94
CA LEU A 50 10.43 31.27 8.67
C LEU A 50 9.70 30.04 8.13
N GLN A 51 9.74 29.84 6.81
CA GLN A 51 9.17 28.66 6.17
C GLN A 51 9.93 27.39 6.61
N GLU A 52 11.26 27.39 6.57
CA GLU A 52 12.07 26.27 7.06
C GLU A 52 11.79 25.96 8.54
N GLN A 53 11.65 26.98 9.38
CA GLN A 53 11.31 26.78 10.79
C GLN A 53 9.93 26.14 10.95
N ARG A 54 8.93 26.60 10.17
CA ARG A 54 7.58 26.02 10.18
C ARG A 54 7.61 24.57 9.71
N GLU A 55 8.25 24.31 8.57
CA GLU A 55 8.36 22.97 7.98
C GLU A 55 9.09 22.01 8.92
N LYS A 56 10.15 22.47 9.57
CA LYS A 56 10.85 21.70 10.60
C LYS A 56 9.95 21.34 11.76
N SER A 57 9.26 22.31 12.35
CA SER A 57 8.32 22.05 13.45
C SER A 57 7.17 21.14 13.02
N GLN A 58 6.70 21.26 11.78
CA GLN A 58 5.67 20.39 11.24
C GLN A 58 6.19 18.96 11.03
N MET A 59 7.40 18.79 10.50
CA MET A 59 8.04 17.49 10.33
C MET A 59 8.25 16.79 11.67
N GLU A 60 8.74 17.50 12.69
CA GLU A 60 8.91 16.99 14.06
C GLU A 60 7.56 16.56 14.66
N PHE A 61 6.51 17.37 14.46
CA PHE A 61 5.16 17.02 14.90
C PHE A 61 4.65 15.77 14.19
N GLU A 62 4.77 15.71 12.86
CA GLU A 62 4.35 14.58 12.05
C GLU A 62 5.11 13.30 12.42
N GLU A 63 6.41 13.36 12.67
CA GLU A 63 7.21 12.22 13.12
C GLU A 63 6.73 11.71 14.49
N SER A 64 6.51 12.62 15.45
CA SER A 64 6.03 12.27 16.79
C SER A 64 4.64 11.62 16.77
N ILE A 65 3.74 12.13 15.91
CA ILE A 65 2.38 11.61 15.78
C ILE A 65 2.36 10.35 14.91
N ARG A 66 3.19 10.25 13.88
CA ARG A 66 3.24 9.10 12.97
C ARG A 66 3.64 7.84 13.70
N LEU A 67 4.69 7.89 14.54
CA LEU A 67 5.07 6.73 15.34
C LEU A 67 3.97 6.38 16.35
N LYS A 68 3.40 7.39 17.00
CA LYS A 68 2.28 7.20 17.94
C LYS A 68 1.08 6.54 17.26
N HIS A 69 0.69 6.98 16.06
CA HIS A 69 -0.43 6.43 15.32
C HIS A 69 -0.12 5.05 14.72
N SER A 70 1.11 4.82 14.26
CA SER A 70 1.52 3.53 13.71
C SER A 70 1.53 2.41 14.75
N ILE A 71 1.72 2.75 16.02
CA ILE A 71 1.72 1.80 17.15
C ILE A 71 0.40 1.92 17.95
N ARG A 72 -0.50 2.84 17.57
CA ARG A 72 -1.85 2.95 18.14
C ARG A 72 -2.63 1.74 17.64
N GLY A 73 -2.80 0.75 18.51
CA GLY A 73 -3.62 -0.42 18.23
C GLY A 73 -5.07 -0.04 17.90
N LEU A 74 -5.86 -1.06 17.55
CA LEU A 74 -7.28 -0.86 17.27
C LEU A 74 -8.00 -0.38 18.53
N ASP A 75 -8.80 0.67 18.39
CA ASP A 75 -9.66 1.18 19.48
C ASP A 75 -10.83 0.22 19.75
N GLU A 76 -11.47 0.32 20.92
CA GLU A 76 -12.60 -0.54 21.30
C GLU A 76 -13.75 -0.47 20.27
N GLU A 77 -14.00 0.73 19.73
CA GLU A 77 -14.97 0.96 18.66
C GLU A 77 -14.55 0.30 17.33
N GLU A 78 -13.26 0.36 16.99
CA GLU A 78 -12.71 -0.21 15.75
C GLU A 78 -12.75 -1.76 15.80
N VAL A 79 -12.45 -2.34 16.96
CA VAL A 79 -12.59 -3.79 17.20
C VAL A 79 -14.05 -4.21 17.11
N GLY A 80 -14.97 -3.43 17.71
CA GLY A 80 -16.41 -3.66 17.62
C GLY A 80 -16.91 -3.62 16.17
N PHE A 81 -16.42 -2.68 15.37
CA PHE A 81 -16.74 -2.59 13.95
C PHE A 81 -16.25 -3.83 13.17
N LEU A 82 -15.01 -4.28 13.39
CA LEU A 82 -14.50 -5.50 12.74
C LEU A 82 -15.32 -6.73 13.12
N HIS A 83 -15.69 -6.88 14.39
CA HIS A 83 -16.54 -7.97 14.84
C HIS A 83 -17.90 -7.94 14.15
N LEU A 84 -18.53 -6.76 14.02
CA LEU A 84 -19.79 -6.60 13.31
C LEU A 84 -19.66 -7.00 11.83
N VAL A 85 -18.59 -6.58 11.15
CA VAL A 85 -18.31 -6.95 9.76
C VAL A 85 -18.17 -8.47 9.61
N ASP A 86 -17.46 -9.12 10.53
CA ASP A 86 -17.29 -10.57 10.52
C ASP A 86 -18.63 -11.29 10.76
N CYS A 87 -19.43 -10.85 11.73
CA CYS A 87 -20.77 -11.40 11.95
C CYS A 87 -21.69 -11.24 10.74
N VAL A 88 -21.62 -10.10 10.04
CA VAL A 88 -22.39 -9.87 8.81
C VAL A 88 -21.93 -10.80 7.71
N ARG A 89 -20.62 -10.94 7.50
CA ARG A 89 -20.04 -11.83 6.51
C ARG A 89 -20.40 -13.29 6.77
N GLU A 90 -20.29 -13.74 8.02
CA GLU A 90 -20.62 -15.11 8.40
C GLU A 90 -22.11 -15.40 8.16
N ARG A 91 -23.00 -14.47 8.54
CA ARG A 91 -24.44 -14.61 8.32
C ARG A 91 -24.76 -14.78 6.84
N GLU A 92 -24.14 -13.98 5.99
CA GLU A 92 -24.34 -14.04 4.53
C GLU A 92 -23.82 -15.37 3.96
N GLN A 93 -22.61 -15.77 4.36
CA GLN A 93 -22.05 -17.07 3.95
C GLN A 93 -22.91 -18.25 4.41
N LYS A 94 -23.48 -18.17 5.61
CA LYS A 94 -24.36 -19.21 6.14
C LYS A 94 -25.66 -19.31 5.33
N LYS A 95 -26.24 -18.18 4.92
CA LYS A 95 -27.42 -18.15 4.05
C LYS A 95 -27.15 -18.78 2.70
N ILE A 96 -26.04 -18.39 2.05
CA ILE A 96 -25.62 -18.96 0.77
C ILE A 96 -25.46 -20.47 0.90
N LYS A 97 -24.75 -20.94 1.93
CA LYS A 97 -24.56 -22.38 2.17
C LYS A 97 -25.88 -23.13 2.39
N SER A 98 -26.82 -22.56 3.15
CA SER A 98 -28.13 -23.20 3.34
C SER A 98 -28.92 -23.31 2.04
N GLU A 99 -28.91 -22.25 1.21
CA GLU A 99 -29.57 -22.27 -0.09
C GLU A 99 -28.93 -23.28 -1.06
N GLU A 100 -27.60 -23.37 -1.05
CA GLU A 100 -26.85 -24.37 -1.82
C GLU A 100 -27.18 -25.80 -1.38
N ASP A 101 -27.21 -26.06 -0.06
CA ASP A 101 -27.53 -27.39 0.50
C ASP A 101 -28.97 -27.81 0.17
N GLU A 102 -29.94 -26.89 0.26
CA GLU A 102 -31.33 -27.12 -0.14
C GLU A 102 -31.45 -27.47 -1.62
N LEU A 103 -30.76 -26.74 -2.50
CA LEU A 103 -30.74 -27.03 -3.93
C LEU A 103 -30.12 -28.39 -4.24
N ILE A 104 -29.02 -28.74 -3.57
CA ILE A 104 -28.38 -30.07 -3.71
C ILE A 104 -29.35 -31.18 -3.28
N GLN A 105 -30.07 -31.00 -2.18
CA GLN A 105 -31.07 -31.96 -1.72
C GLN A 105 -32.22 -32.12 -2.71
N GLU A 106 -32.74 -31.01 -3.27
CA GLU A 106 -33.80 -31.05 -4.27
C GLU A 106 -33.34 -31.78 -5.55
N VAL A 107 -32.12 -31.51 -6.02
CA VAL A 107 -31.53 -32.20 -7.16
C VAL A 107 -31.40 -33.70 -6.88
N ARG A 108 -30.90 -34.10 -5.70
CA ARG A 108 -30.80 -35.51 -5.30
C ARG A 108 -32.16 -36.20 -5.29
N LYS A 109 -33.19 -35.54 -4.76
CA LYS A 109 -34.56 -36.07 -4.71
C LYS A 109 -35.15 -36.26 -6.12
N LYS A 110 -35.00 -35.28 -7.01
CA LYS A 110 -35.45 -35.39 -8.40
C LYS A 110 -34.68 -36.47 -9.17
N GLN A 111 -33.39 -36.65 -8.89
CA GLN A 111 -32.60 -37.74 -9.46
C GLN A 111 -33.09 -39.12 -8.99
N SER A 112 -33.40 -39.30 -7.71
CA SER A 112 -33.97 -40.56 -7.21
C SER A 112 -35.34 -40.85 -7.83
N GLU A 113 -36.23 -39.85 -7.88
CA GLU A 113 -37.55 -39.99 -8.53
C GLU A 113 -37.41 -40.42 -10.00
N LEU A 114 -36.51 -39.80 -10.78
CA LEU A 114 -36.28 -40.19 -12.18
C LEU A 114 -35.69 -41.60 -12.33
N THR A 115 -34.91 -42.07 -11.35
CA THR A 115 -34.30 -43.40 -11.37
C THR A 115 -35.33 -44.49 -11.02
N ASP A 116 -36.28 -44.18 -10.13
CA ASP A 116 -37.37 -45.09 -9.75
C ASP A 116 -38.41 -45.26 -10.89
N GLU A 117 -38.64 -44.21 -11.70
CA GLU A 117 -39.57 -44.22 -12.83
C GLU A 117 -39.01 -44.87 -14.13
N CYS A 118 -37.78 -45.40 -14.12
CA CYS A 118 -37.17 -46.07 -15.28
C CYS A 118 -36.33 -47.30 -14.86
N PRO A 119 -36.81 -48.55 -15.03
CA PRO A 119 -35.99 -49.73 -14.82
C PRO A 119 -35.15 -49.98 -16.08
N VAL A 120 -34.21 -49.10 -16.40
CA VAL A 120 -33.23 -49.36 -17.46
C VAL A 120 -31.85 -49.47 -16.84
N LYS A 121 -31.44 -50.73 -16.65
CA LYS A 121 -30.08 -51.12 -16.31
C LYS A 121 -29.10 -50.53 -17.35
N LEU A 122 -28.52 -49.38 -17.04
CA LEU A 122 -27.40 -48.86 -17.80
C LEU A 122 -26.14 -49.57 -17.32
N ASN A 123 -25.77 -50.63 -18.04
CA ASN A 123 -24.44 -51.23 -17.96
C ASN A 123 -23.41 -50.16 -18.36
N LEU A 124 -22.82 -49.49 -17.38
CA LEU A 124 -21.72 -48.57 -17.60
C LEU A 124 -20.46 -49.39 -17.83
N THR A 125 -20.09 -49.53 -19.10
CA THR A 125 -18.83 -50.16 -19.50
C THR A 125 -17.70 -49.15 -19.27
N GLU A 126 -16.78 -49.51 -18.38
CA GLU A 126 -15.50 -48.84 -18.13
C GLU A 126 -14.73 -48.61 -19.45
N PRO A 127 -14.29 -47.37 -19.79
CA PRO A 127 -13.37 -47.17 -20.89
C PRO A 127 -11.94 -47.48 -20.43
N SER A 128 -11.48 -48.67 -20.80
CA SER A 128 -10.09 -49.09 -20.80
C SER A 128 -9.21 -48.14 -21.63
N THR A 129 -7.99 -47.97 -21.15
CA THR A 129 -6.91 -47.17 -21.72
C THR A 129 -6.54 -47.63 -23.13
N THR A 130 -6.40 -46.72 -24.10
CA THR A 130 -5.48 -46.89 -25.24
C THR A 130 -5.24 -45.62 -26.04
N LYS A 131 -4.03 -45.56 -26.59
CA LYS A 131 -3.32 -44.42 -27.14
C LYS A 131 -3.73 -44.10 -28.59
N LEU A 132 -3.52 -42.84 -28.95
CA LEU A 132 -3.16 -42.27 -30.27
C LEU A 132 -3.74 -42.96 -31.52
N THR A 133 -4.74 -42.32 -32.14
CA THR A 133 -4.89 -42.30 -33.61
C THR A 133 -5.54 -40.99 -34.05
N GLU A 134 -4.94 -40.35 -35.05
CA GLU A 134 -5.41 -39.10 -35.67
C GLU A 134 -6.80 -39.30 -36.30
N LYS A 135 -7.78 -38.51 -35.87
CA LYS A 135 -9.10 -38.43 -36.52
C LYS A 135 -9.46 -36.98 -36.81
N LYS A 136 -9.91 -36.75 -38.05
CA LYS A 136 -10.40 -35.47 -38.59
C LYS A 136 -11.45 -34.82 -37.66
N PRO A 137 -11.54 -33.48 -37.61
CA PRO A 137 -12.36 -32.79 -36.62
C PRO A 137 -13.85 -33.02 -36.88
N LYS A 138 -14.55 -33.61 -35.91
CA LYS A 138 -16.02 -33.58 -35.85
C LYS A 138 -16.48 -32.15 -35.52
N PRO A 139 -17.65 -31.70 -36.03
CA PRO A 139 -18.15 -30.36 -35.75
C PRO A 139 -18.44 -30.22 -34.26
N VAL A 140 -17.61 -29.42 -33.58
CA VAL A 140 -17.75 -29.09 -32.17
C VAL A 140 -18.96 -28.17 -31.99
N ASN A 141 -19.89 -28.54 -31.09
CA ASN A 141 -21.08 -27.75 -30.75
C ASN A 141 -20.69 -26.31 -30.39
N LYS A 142 -21.53 -25.33 -30.76
CA LYS A 142 -21.36 -23.89 -30.48
C LYS A 142 -21.05 -23.61 -29.01
N GLN A 143 -21.71 -24.34 -28.09
CA GLN A 143 -21.47 -24.22 -26.65
C GLN A 143 -20.05 -24.67 -26.26
N ALA A 144 -19.58 -25.78 -26.81
CA ALA A 144 -18.22 -26.27 -26.55
C ALA A 144 -17.14 -25.33 -27.11
N LYS A 145 -17.39 -24.64 -28.23
CA LYS A 145 -16.50 -23.58 -28.74
C LYS A 145 -16.41 -22.38 -27.79
N LEU A 146 -17.49 -22.03 -27.10
CA LEU A 146 -17.50 -20.92 -26.15
C LEU A 146 -16.67 -21.26 -24.89
N LEU A 147 -16.82 -22.48 -24.39
CA LEU A 147 -16.05 -22.97 -23.24
C LEU A 147 -14.53 -23.03 -23.53
N LEU A 148 -14.14 -23.43 -24.73
CA LEU A 148 -12.73 -23.43 -25.14
C LEU A 148 -12.09 -22.04 -25.14
N LYS A 149 -12.86 -20.99 -25.46
CA LYS A 149 -12.38 -19.60 -25.38
C LYS A 149 -12.30 -19.05 -23.96
N ALA A 150 -13.09 -19.60 -23.04
CA ALA A 150 -13.14 -19.17 -21.65
C ALA A 150 -11.94 -19.69 -20.81
N ILE A 151 -11.26 -20.75 -21.26
CA ILE A 151 -10.14 -21.34 -20.50
C ILE A 151 -8.81 -20.69 -20.90
N LYS A 152 -8.34 -19.72 -20.11
CA LYS A 152 -6.96 -19.22 -20.18
C LYS A 152 -6.04 -20.12 -19.35
N ARG A 153 -5.35 -21.05 -20.02
CA ARG A 153 -4.27 -21.82 -19.38
C ARG A 153 -3.08 -20.89 -19.13
N LYS A 154 -2.78 -20.60 -17.86
CA LYS A 154 -1.54 -19.95 -17.43
C LYS A 154 -0.38 -20.92 -17.69
N SER A 155 0.47 -20.64 -18.66
CA SER A 155 1.76 -21.33 -18.78
C SER A 155 2.64 -20.90 -17.61
N SER A 156 3.13 -21.86 -16.84
CA SER A 156 4.21 -21.67 -15.88
C SER A 156 5.49 -21.30 -16.64
N ASN A 157 5.86 -20.02 -16.60
CA ASN A 157 7.25 -19.64 -16.73
C ASN A 157 7.54 -18.63 -15.61
N GLU A 158 8.39 -19.05 -14.69
CA GLU A 158 8.94 -18.25 -13.63
C GLU A 158 10.02 -17.34 -14.22
N SER A 159 9.85 -16.02 -14.13
CA SER A 159 10.96 -15.07 -14.13
C SER A 159 10.45 -13.71 -13.66
N SER A 160 11.01 -13.27 -12.54
CA SER A 160 10.91 -11.95 -11.92
C SER A 160 11.19 -10.79 -12.88
N SER A 161 10.45 -9.68 -12.72
CA SER A 161 10.97 -8.29 -12.71
C SER A 161 9.84 -7.25 -12.67
N GLU A 162 10.14 -6.17 -11.96
CA GLU A 162 9.32 -5.04 -11.51
C GLU A 162 8.64 -4.19 -12.62
N PRO A 163 7.63 -3.37 -12.29
CA PRO A 163 7.04 -2.44 -13.24
C PRO A 163 7.81 -1.11 -13.28
N GLN A 164 8.49 -0.84 -14.40
CA GLN A 164 8.96 0.50 -14.76
C GLN A 164 7.84 1.22 -15.53
N SER A 165 7.18 2.22 -14.91
CA SER A 165 6.28 3.12 -15.63
C SER A 165 7.07 4.30 -16.20
N SER A 166 7.35 4.27 -17.50
CA SER A 166 7.91 5.40 -18.23
C SER A 166 6.83 6.42 -18.57
N LYS A 167 7.00 7.65 -18.09
CA LYS A 167 6.37 8.87 -18.63
C LYS A 167 6.74 9.03 -20.11
N THR A 168 5.77 9.34 -20.96
CA THR A 168 6.02 10.23 -22.12
C THR A 168 4.85 11.19 -22.30
N SER A 169 5.22 12.46 -22.42
CA SER A 169 4.37 13.59 -22.79
C SER A 169 4.46 13.82 -24.30
N LYS A 170 3.42 14.47 -24.85
CA LYS A 170 3.37 15.41 -26.00
C LYS A 170 2.62 14.97 -27.28
N LEU A 171 1.49 15.67 -27.47
CA LEU A 171 1.08 16.53 -28.61
C LEU A 171 0.54 15.96 -29.94
N SER A 172 -0.56 16.62 -30.36
CA SER A 172 -0.98 17.02 -31.73
C SER A 172 -2.14 16.24 -32.37
N LEU A 173 -3.35 16.83 -32.40
CA LEU A 173 -3.90 17.56 -33.56
C LEU A 173 -5.03 18.49 -33.12
#